data_AF-A0A948XB82-F1
#
_entry.id   AF-A0A948XB82-F1
#
_cell.length_a   1.000
_cell.length_b   1.000
_cell.length_c   1.000
_cell.angle_alpha   90.00
_cell.angle_beta   90.00
_cell.angle_gamma   90.00
#
_symmetry.space_group_name_H-M   'P 1'
#
loop_
_entity.id
_entity.type
_entity.pdbx_description
1 polymer ?
#
loop_
_entity_poly.entity_id
_entity_poly.type
_entity_poly.pdbx_seq_one_letter_code
_entity_poly.pdbx_strand_id
1 'polypeptide(L)'
;MNDSPTPRAKIRVVRRVAAADTAPVKPEAPSGVRISKLMAERGLCSRREADAYIERGLVYVNGEQVTQLGTRAAMDAEITLATAARAEQARQATILVHKPIGYVSGQAEDGHQPAIVLVVPDGQMAGDPQRFHPGCLKGLAPAGRLDIDSTGLLVLTQDGRVARQLIGADSDIEKEYLVRVEGRLDDKGLALLNHGLSLDDKPLRPAKVSWQNEDQLRFILKEGKKRQIRRMCELVGLRVTGLKRVRIGRVMLGDLPLGQWRFLRPDEGF
;
A
#
# COMPACT_ATOMS: atom_id res chain seq x y z
N MET A 1 35.68 -104.07 16.69
CA MET A 1 35.76 -103.20 17.87
C MET A 1 36.94 -102.26 17.69
N ASN A 2 36.66 -101.05 17.22
CA ASN A 2 37.44 -99.81 17.36
C ASN A 2 36.79 -98.80 16.42
N ASP A 3 35.82 -98.05 16.94
CA ASP A 3 35.23 -96.92 16.23
C ASP A 3 35.61 -95.63 16.98
N SER A 4 36.38 -94.81 16.29
CA SER A 4 36.91 -93.53 16.77
C SER A 4 35.84 -92.44 16.58
N PRO A 5 35.65 -91.52 17.54
CA PRO A 5 34.62 -90.51 17.42
C PRO A 5 35.01 -89.36 16.47
N THR A 6 34.06 -89.04 15.60
CA THR A 6 34.02 -87.99 14.59
C THR A 6 34.20 -86.56 15.15
N PRO A 7 34.90 -85.64 14.46
CA PRO A 7 35.06 -84.26 14.91
C PRO A 7 33.82 -83.39 14.65
N ARG A 8 33.46 -82.56 15.64
CA ARG A 8 32.39 -81.55 15.56
C ARG A 8 32.80 -80.37 14.65
N ALA A 9 31.99 -80.12 13.62
CA ALA A 9 32.12 -78.97 12.72
C ALA A 9 31.74 -77.65 13.42
N LYS A 10 32.56 -76.61 13.23
CA LYS A 10 32.34 -75.24 13.73
C LYS A 10 31.34 -74.51 12.81
N ILE A 11 30.20 -74.09 13.35
CA ILE A 11 29.21 -73.28 12.64
C ILE A 11 29.70 -71.82 12.57
N ARG A 12 29.89 -71.31 11.36
CA ARG A 12 30.27 -69.93 11.04
C ARG A 12 29.01 -69.06 11.02
N VAL A 13 28.85 -68.18 12.00
CA VAL A 13 27.77 -67.19 12.06
C VAL A 13 28.04 -66.10 11.01
N VAL A 14 27.18 -66.00 10.00
CA VAL A 14 27.21 -64.94 8.99
C VAL A 14 26.58 -63.68 9.60
N ARG A 15 27.38 -62.62 9.78
CA ARG A 15 26.90 -61.32 10.25
C ARG A 15 26.00 -60.70 9.18
N ARG A 16 24.72 -60.54 9.50
CA ARG A 16 23.72 -59.83 8.69
C ARG A 16 24.10 -58.34 8.67
N VAL A 17 24.35 -57.77 7.50
CA VAL A 17 24.56 -56.33 7.32
C VAL A 17 23.21 -55.66 7.60
N ALA A 18 23.17 -54.77 8.58
CA ALA A 18 21.99 -53.98 8.90
C ALA A 18 21.66 -53.07 7.71
N ALA A 19 20.41 -53.13 7.25
CA ALA A 19 19.88 -52.19 6.28
C ALA A 19 19.93 -50.79 6.89
N ALA A 20 20.52 -49.84 6.15
CA ALA A 20 20.51 -48.44 6.53
C ALA A 20 19.07 -47.94 6.59
N ASP A 21 18.66 -47.55 7.79
CA ASP A 21 17.36 -46.98 8.09
C ASP A 21 17.33 -45.55 7.52
N THR A 22 16.89 -45.40 6.27
CA THR A 22 16.66 -44.07 5.68
C THR A 22 15.38 -43.51 6.28
N ALA A 23 15.54 -42.74 7.36
CA ALA A 23 14.47 -41.91 7.90
C ALA A 23 13.84 -41.07 6.77
N PRO A 24 12.51 -40.91 6.72
CA PRO A 24 11.87 -40.09 5.72
C PRO A 24 12.37 -38.65 5.87
N VAL A 25 13.00 -38.13 4.82
CA VAL A 25 13.38 -36.72 4.71
C VAL A 25 12.08 -35.92 4.86
N LYS A 26 11.94 -35.18 5.96
CA LYS A 26 10.87 -34.18 6.11
C LYS A 26 10.94 -33.27 4.88
N PRO A 27 9.82 -33.02 4.15
CA PRO A 27 9.84 -32.06 3.06
C PRO A 27 10.31 -30.73 3.64
N GLU A 28 11.47 -30.29 3.15
CA GLU A 28 12.09 -29.04 3.54
C GLU A 28 11.05 -27.93 3.30
N ALA A 29 10.78 -27.12 4.32
CA ALA A 29 9.81 -26.03 4.18
C ALA A 29 10.26 -25.18 2.97
N PRO A 30 9.34 -24.82 2.05
CA PRO A 30 9.73 -24.14 0.81
C PRO A 30 10.55 -22.89 1.16
N SER A 31 11.83 -22.90 0.77
CA SER A 31 12.76 -21.82 1.02
C SER A 31 12.39 -20.60 0.15
N GLY A 32 12.81 -19.41 0.57
CA GLY A 32 12.57 -18.18 -0.17
C GLY A 32 11.36 -17.36 0.27
N VAL A 33 11.04 -16.33 -0.52
CA VAL A 33 10.04 -15.30 -0.22
C VAL A 33 8.77 -15.58 -1.03
N ARG A 34 7.60 -15.35 -0.43
CA ARG A 34 6.32 -15.50 -1.13
C ARG A 34 6.29 -14.62 -2.38
N ILE A 35 5.91 -15.19 -3.52
CA ILE A 35 5.92 -14.50 -4.82
C ILE A 35 5.08 -13.22 -4.77
N SER A 36 3.89 -13.24 -4.17
CA SER A 36 3.07 -12.03 -4.06
C SER A 36 3.68 -10.92 -3.21
N LYS A 37 4.57 -11.26 -2.26
CA LYS A 37 5.38 -10.28 -1.54
C LYS A 37 6.48 -9.71 -2.44
N LEU A 38 7.24 -10.58 -3.14
CA LEU A 38 8.30 -10.15 -4.08
C LEU A 38 7.75 -9.24 -5.18
N MET A 39 6.61 -9.60 -5.78
CA MET A 39 5.95 -8.78 -6.82
C MET A 39 5.60 -7.39 -6.30
N ALA A 40 5.09 -7.28 -5.07
CA ALA A 40 4.74 -6.01 -4.46
C ALA A 40 5.97 -5.17 -4.10
N GLU A 41 7.02 -5.78 -3.57
CA GLU A 41 8.27 -5.09 -3.25
C GLU A 41 8.97 -4.57 -4.50
N ARG A 42 8.91 -5.33 -5.60
CA ARG A 42 9.45 -4.95 -6.92
C ARG A 42 8.55 -4.01 -7.71
N GLY A 43 7.41 -3.59 -7.16
CA GLY A 43 6.50 -2.63 -7.79
C GLY A 43 5.73 -3.18 -9.01
N LEU A 44 5.63 -4.50 -9.17
CA LEU A 44 4.87 -5.11 -10.27
C LEU A 44 3.36 -4.92 -10.12
N CYS A 45 2.84 -5.02 -8.89
CA CYS A 45 1.43 -4.80 -8.52
C CYS A 45 1.29 -4.82 -6.98
N SER A 46 0.10 -4.62 -6.42
CA SER A 46 -0.14 -4.91 -5.00
C SER A 46 -0.09 -6.42 -4.70
N ARG A 47 0.02 -6.77 -3.41
CA ARG A 47 -0.03 -8.17 -2.97
C ARG A 47 -1.36 -8.86 -3.34
N ARG A 48 -2.48 -8.12 -3.30
CA ARG A 48 -3.81 -8.65 -3.64
C ARG A 48 -3.94 -8.90 -5.14
N GLU A 49 -3.47 -7.97 -5.96
CA GLU A 49 -3.39 -8.17 -7.42
C GLU A 49 -2.45 -9.32 -7.77
N ALA A 50 -1.32 -9.44 -7.07
CA ALA A 50 -0.39 -10.55 -7.29
C ALA A 50 -1.05 -11.90 -7.00
N ASP A 51 -1.74 -12.05 -5.88
CA ASP A 51 -2.49 -13.27 -5.56
C ASP A 51 -3.56 -13.54 -6.66
N ALA A 52 -4.32 -12.53 -7.10
CA ALA A 52 -5.32 -12.69 -8.18
C ALA A 52 -4.71 -13.05 -9.54
N TYR A 53 -3.53 -12.50 -9.89
CA TYR A 53 -2.82 -12.86 -11.11
C TYR A 53 -2.27 -14.28 -11.04
N ILE A 54 -1.77 -14.70 -9.87
CA ILE A 54 -1.31 -16.08 -9.65
C ILE A 54 -2.47 -17.05 -9.86
N GLU A 55 -3.61 -16.87 -9.20
CA GLU A 55 -4.76 -17.79 -9.35
C GLU A 55 -5.23 -17.94 -10.80
N ARG A 56 -5.07 -16.89 -11.61
CA ARG A 56 -5.44 -16.86 -13.04
C ARG A 56 -4.33 -17.37 -13.98
N GLY A 57 -3.18 -17.79 -13.45
CA GLY A 57 -2.03 -18.23 -14.24
C GLY A 57 -1.38 -17.12 -15.06
N LEU A 58 -1.42 -15.88 -14.58
CA LEU A 58 -0.87 -14.71 -15.30
C LEU A 58 0.52 -14.31 -14.81
N VAL A 59 1.14 -15.10 -13.95
CA VAL A 59 2.46 -14.87 -13.38
C VAL A 59 3.41 -15.98 -13.81
N TYR A 60 4.60 -15.57 -14.24
CA TYR A 60 5.70 -16.48 -14.56
C TYR A 60 6.88 -16.21 -13.64
N VAL A 61 7.52 -17.27 -13.15
CA VAL A 61 8.75 -17.21 -12.35
C VAL A 61 9.82 -18.03 -13.07
N ASN A 62 10.93 -17.40 -13.44
CA ASN A 62 11.98 -17.99 -14.27
C ASN A 62 11.45 -18.66 -15.55
N GLY A 63 10.41 -18.06 -16.16
CA GLY A 63 9.74 -18.60 -17.35
C GLY A 63 8.64 -19.63 -17.10
N GLU A 64 8.50 -20.15 -15.88
CA GLU A 64 7.47 -21.15 -15.55
C GLU A 64 6.21 -20.50 -14.99
N GLN A 65 5.03 -20.93 -15.47
CA GLN A 65 3.74 -20.39 -15.03
C GLN A 65 3.44 -20.81 -13.59
N VAL A 66 3.06 -19.85 -12.74
CA VAL A 66 2.68 -20.09 -11.35
C VAL A 66 1.20 -19.83 -11.14
N THR A 67 0.49 -20.85 -10.66
CA THR A 67 -0.96 -20.80 -10.37
C THR A 67 -1.32 -20.97 -8.89
N GLN A 68 -0.37 -21.48 -8.10
CA GLN A 68 -0.61 -21.80 -6.69
C GLN A 68 -0.34 -20.59 -5.79
N LEU A 69 -1.34 -20.20 -4.99
CA LEU A 69 -1.18 -19.18 -3.96
C LEU A 69 -0.17 -19.61 -2.89
N GLY A 70 0.58 -18.64 -2.37
CA GLY A 70 1.57 -18.90 -1.33
C GLY A 70 2.89 -19.48 -1.82
N THR A 71 3.00 -19.77 -3.13
CA THR A 71 4.25 -20.18 -3.77
C THR A 71 5.38 -19.21 -3.44
N ARG A 72 6.57 -19.76 -3.20
CA ARG A 72 7.78 -19.03 -2.81
C ARG A 72 8.83 -19.13 -3.91
N ALA A 73 9.65 -18.10 -4.02
CA ALA A 73 10.75 -18.03 -4.96
C ALA A 73 11.99 -17.41 -4.29
N ALA A 74 13.16 -17.62 -4.89
CA ALA A 74 14.40 -16.96 -4.48
C ALA A 74 14.27 -15.43 -4.63
N MET A 75 15.03 -14.68 -3.83
CA MET A 75 14.96 -13.21 -3.84
C MET A 75 15.37 -12.59 -5.18
N ASP A 76 16.20 -13.30 -5.95
CA ASP A 76 16.74 -12.93 -7.26
C ASP A 76 15.97 -13.55 -8.44
N ALA A 77 14.97 -14.41 -8.18
CA ALA A 77 14.18 -15.06 -9.23
C ALA A 77 13.57 -14.03 -10.19
N GLU A 78 13.58 -14.29 -11.49
CA GLU A 78 12.93 -13.43 -12.47
C GLU A 78 11.41 -13.62 -12.37
N ILE A 79 10.64 -12.54 -12.23
CA ILE A 79 9.18 -12.59 -12.15
C ILE A 79 8.60 -11.70 -13.23
N THR A 80 7.76 -12.26 -14.09
CA THR A 80 7.12 -11.53 -15.19
C THR A 80 5.61 -11.72 -15.19
N LEU A 81 4.89 -10.70 -15.65
CA LEU A 81 3.44 -10.75 -15.88
C LEU A 81 3.15 -11.11 -17.33
N ALA A 82 2.14 -11.95 -17.54
CA ALA A 82 1.57 -12.24 -18.85
C ALA A 82 1.07 -10.95 -19.55
N THR A 83 1.03 -10.94 -20.88
CA THR A 83 0.51 -9.81 -21.68
C THR A 83 -0.90 -9.40 -21.25
N ALA A 84 -1.77 -10.38 -20.94
CA ALA A 84 -3.13 -10.11 -20.48
C ALA A 84 -3.19 -9.35 -19.15
N ALA A 85 -2.31 -9.68 -18.18
CA ALA A 85 -2.22 -8.95 -16.92
C ALA A 85 -1.72 -7.52 -17.13
N ARG A 86 -0.70 -7.32 -17.97
CA ARG A 86 -0.21 -5.96 -18.30
C ARG A 86 -1.28 -5.11 -18.98
N ALA A 87 -2.05 -5.71 -19.90
CA ALA A 87 -3.17 -5.04 -20.55
C ALA A 87 -4.30 -4.70 -19.56
N GLU A 88 -4.54 -5.54 -18.55
CA GLU A 88 -5.49 -5.24 -17.47
C GLU A 88 -5.00 -4.06 -16.61
N GLN A 89 -3.73 -4.04 -16.24
CA GLN A 89 -3.12 -2.91 -15.52
C GLN A 89 -3.24 -1.61 -16.30
N ALA A 90 -3.01 -1.63 -17.62
CA ALA A 90 -3.12 -0.45 -18.47
C ALA A 90 -4.54 0.14 -18.55
N ARG A 91 -5.57 -0.63 -18.18
CA ARG A 91 -6.97 -0.17 -18.12
C ARG A 91 -7.42 0.28 -16.74
N GLN A 92 -6.56 0.16 -15.73
CA GLN A 92 -6.91 0.54 -14.36
C GLN A 92 -7.12 2.06 -14.26
N ALA A 93 -8.19 2.45 -13.57
CA ALA A 93 -8.51 3.83 -13.31
C ALA A 93 -7.81 4.34 -12.04
N THR A 94 -7.32 5.58 -12.11
CA THR A 94 -7.02 6.42 -10.95
C THR A 94 -7.88 7.66 -11.03
N ILE A 95 -8.58 7.97 -9.95
CA ILE A 95 -9.56 9.05 -9.84
C ILE A 95 -9.13 9.99 -8.72
N LEU A 96 -9.19 11.29 -9.01
CA LEU A 96 -8.99 12.36 -8.07
C LEU A 96 -10.36 12.90 -7.64
N VAL A 97 -10.58 13.01 -6.34
CA VAL A 97 -11.84 13.51 -5.75
C VAL A 97 -11.53 14.71 -4.88
N HIS A 98 -12.28 15.80 -5.03
CA HIS A 98 -12.27 16.87 -4.04
C HIS A 98 -13.24 16.51 -2.91
N LYS A 99 -12.75 15.71 -1.97
CA LYS A 99 -13.57 15.17 -0.87
C LYS A 99 -14.11 16.31 0.01
N PRO A 100 -15.44 16.40 0.24
CA PRO A 100 -16.01 17.30 1.23
C PRO A 100 -15.93 16.76 2.66
N ILE A 101 -16.24 17.61 3.64
CA ILE A 101 -16.44 17.19 5.03
C ILE A 101 -17.67 16.27 5.12
N GLY A 102 -17.67 15.33 6.06
CA GLY A 102 -18.81 14.43 6.31
C GLY A 102 -18.76 13.12 5.49
N TYR A 103 -17.73 12.93 4.68
CA TYR A 103 -17.47 11.66 4.01
C TYR A 103 -16.26 10.97 4.63
N VAL A 104 -16.31 9.64 4.73
CA VAL A 104 -15.14 8.83 5.08
C VAL A 104 -14.38 8.44 3.81
N SER A 105 -13.06 8.33 3.87
CA SER A 105 -12.26 8.04 2.66
C SER A 105 -12.40 6.61 2.15
N GLY A 106 -12.74 5.66 3.04
CA GLY A 106 -12.72 4.23 2.78
C GLY A 106 -14.12 3.62 2.86
N GLN A 107 -14.30 2.62 3.72
CA GLN A 107 -15.61 2.01 3.97
C GLN A 107 -16.49 2.94 4.81
N ALA A 108 -17.81 2.79 4.67
CA ALA A 108 -18.79 3.50 5.51
C ALA A 108 -18.54 3.18 6.99
N GLU A 109 -18.61 4.20 7.85
CA GLU A 109 -18.35 4.10 9.28
C GLU A 109 -19.13 5.22 10.00
N ASP A 110 -19.65 4.94 11.19
CA ASP A 110 -20.36 5.90 12.06
C ASP A 110 -21.46 6.71 11.37
N GLY A 111 -22.24 6.09 10.48
CA GLY A 111 -23.33 6.74 9.74
C GLY A 111 -22.88 7.64 8.58
N HIS A 112 -21.59 7.71 8.29
CA HIS A 112 -21.05 8.56 7.22
C HIS A 112 -20.78 7.76 5.95
N GLN A 113 -21.09 8.38 4.81
CA GLN A 113 -20.93 7.75 3.50
C GLN A 113 -19.47 7.71 3.04
N PRO A 114 -19.07 6.67 2.30
CA PRO A 114 -17.74 6.58 1.74
C PRO A 114 -17.58 7.51 0.53
N ALA A 115 -16.41 8.14 0.37
CA ALA A 115 -16.16 9.11 -0.69
C ALA A 115 -16.32 8.53 -2.11
N ILE A 116 -16.29 7.20 -2.27
CA ILE A 116 -16.59 6.54 -3.55
C ILE A 116 -18.01 6.83 -4.06
N VAL A 117 -18.98 7.15 -3.19
CA VAL A 117 -20.34 7.52 -3.63
C VAL A 117 -20.39 8.85 -4.39
N LEU A 118 -19.34 9.67 -4.30
CA LEU A 118 -19.20 10.89 -5.07
C LEU A 118 -18.82 10.60 -6.53
N VAL A 119 -18.32 9.39 -6.82
CA VAL A 119 -17.88 8.97 -8.15
C VAL A 119 -19.08 8.49 -8.98
N VAL A 120 -19.92 9.46 -9.36
CA VAL A 120 -21.10 9.28 -10.22
C VAL A 120 -20.95 10.10 -11.50
N PRO A 121 -21.63 9.74 -12.61
CA PRO A 121 -21.54 10.45 -13.88
C PRO A 121 -21.72 11.98 -13.74
N ASP A 122 -22.75 12.41 -13.02
CA ASP A 122 -23.09 13.83 -12.84
C ASP A 122 -22.11 14.58 -11.93
N GLY A 123 -21.32 13.84 -11.14
CA GLY A 123 -20.27 14.39 -10.27
C GLY A 123 -18.92 14.54 -10.98
N GLN A 124 -18.81 14.10 -12.25
CA GLN A 124 -17.57 14.21 -13.00
C GLN A 124 -17.31 15.67 -13.40
N MET A 125 -16.08 16.14 -13.20
CA MET A 125 -15.67 17.49 -13.56
C MET A 125 -15.90 17.76 -15.05
N ALA A 126 -16.54 18.89 -15.35
CA ALA A 126 -16.73 19.33 -16.72
C ALA A 126 -15.37 19.47 -17.44
N GLY A 127 -15.30 18.98 -18.67
CA GLY A 127 -14.08 19.03 -19.49
C GLY A 127 -13.03 17.95 -19.17
N ASP A 128 -13.31 16.99 -18.28
CA ASP A 128 -12.46 15.79 -18.15
C ASP A 128 -12.43 15.03 -19.50
N PRO A 129 -11.25 14.74 -20.09
CA PRO A 129 -11.18 14.06 -21.39
C PRO A 129 -11.71 12.63 -21.35
N GLN A 130 -11.52 11.91 -20.25
CA GLN A 130 -12.01 10.55 -20.09
C GLN A 130 -13.45 10.59 -19.57
N ARG A 131 -14.33 9.70 -20.05
CA ARG A 131 -15.72 9.62 -19.57
C ARG A 131 -15.90 8.55 -18.51
N PHE A 132 -16.81 8.82 -17.58
CA PHE A 132 -17.28 7.81 -16.64
C PHE A 132 -17.70 6.53 -17.36
N HIS A 133 -17.34 5.40 -16.76
CA HIS A 133 -17.76 4.07 -17.19
C HIS A 133 -17.85 3.18 -15.95
N PRO A 134 -18.90 2.36 -15.76
CA PRO A 134 -19.12 1.62 -14.51
C PRO A 134 -17.92 0.76 -14.06
N GLY A 135 -17.13 0.27 -15.01
CA GLY A 135 -15.91 -0.50 -14.75
C GLY A 135 -14.87 0.24 -13.90
N CYS A 136 -14.85 1.58 -13.90
CA CYS A 136 -13.91 2.37 -13.10
C CYS A 136 -14.16 2.29 -11.58
N LEU A 137 -15.35 1.87 -11.16
CA LEU A 137 -15.70 1.71 -9.75
C LEU A 137 -15.25 0.36 -9.18
N LYS A 138 -15.10 -0.67 -10.03
CA LYS A 138 -14.81 -2.03 -9.58
C LYS A 138 -13.41 -2.10 -8.99
N GLY A 139 -13.28 -2.40 -7.69
CA GLY A 139 -11.98 -2.50 -7.03
C GLY A 139 -11.29 -1.15 -6.79
N LEU A 140 -12.00 -0.04 -6.96
CA LEU A 140 -11.49 1.29 -6.70
C LEU A 140 -11.36 1.50 -5.17
N ALA A 141 -10.17 1.85 -4.69
CA ALA A 141 -9.88 2.00 -3.26
C ALA A 141 -9.08 3.28 -2.97
N PRO A 142 -9.19 3.86 -1.76
CA PRO A 142 -8.42 5.05 -1.41
C PRO A 142 -6.92 4.78 -1.31
N ALA A 143 -6.13 5.54 -2.07
CA ALA A 143 -4.68 5.61 -1.96
C ALA A 143 -4.28 6.70 -0.95
N GLY A 144 -4.60 6.42 0.32
CA GLY A 144 -4.45 7.36 1.43
C GLY A 144 -5.76 7.99 1.84
N ARG A 145 -5.84 8.34 3.13
CA ARG A 145 -7.08 8.81 3.76
C ARG A 145 -6.98 10.30 4.07
N LEU A 146 -8.14 10.95 4.08
CA LEU A 146 -8.42 12.20 4.77
C LEU A 146 -9.37 11.90 5.92
N ASP A 147 -9.19 12.63 7.02
CA ASP A 147 -10.13 12.58 8.14
C ASP A 147 -11.51 13.08 7.69
N ILE A 148 -12.53 12.70 8.45
CA ILE A 148 -13.92 13.01 8.14
C ILE A 148 -14.21 14.51 8.14
N ASP A 149 -13.54 15.22 9.05
CA ASP A 149 -13.56 16.67 9.28
C ASP A 149 -12.59 17.43 8.35
N SER A 150 -12.03 16.74 7.34
CA SER A 150 -11.04 17.30 6.42
C SER A 150 -11.54 17.24 4.98
N THR A 151 -11.09 18.20 4.17
CA THR A 151 -11.45 18.35 2.75
C THR A 151 -10.20 18.29 1.84
N GLY A 152 -10.43 18.26 0.53
CA GLY A 152 -9.39 18.39 -0.47
C GLY A 152 -9.12 17.10 -1.25
N LEU A 153 -7.92 17.02 -1.82
CA LEU A 153 -7.52 16.00 -2.78
C LEU A 153 -7.47 14.61 -2.15
N LEU A 154 -8.37 13.74 -2.57
CA LEU A 154 -8.37 12.31 -2.29
C LEU A 154 -8.09 11.55 -3.60
N VAL A 155 -7.25 10.50 -3.52
CA VAL A 155 -6.97 9.62 -4.65
C VAL A 155 -7.68 8.30 -4.40
N LEU A 156 -8.46 7.86 -5.37
CA LEU A 156 -9.03 6.52 -5.44
C LEU A 156 -8.39 5.82 -6.63
N THR A 157 -7.91 4.59 -6.48
CA THR A 157 -7.23 3.87 -7.57
C THR A 157 -7.55 2.38 -7.56
N GLN A 158 -7.58 1.80 -8.75
CA GLN A 158 -7.57 0.36 -8.97
C GLN A 158 -6.14 -0.20 -9.02
N ASP A 159 -5.15 0.66 -9.26
CA ASP A 159 -3.75 0.27 -9.46
C ASP A 159 -3.00 0.23 -8.12
N GLY A 160 -2.63 -0.97 -7.69
CA GLY A 160 -1.87 -1.16 -6.46
C GLY A 160 -0.48 -0.54 -6.46
N ARG A 161 0.10 -0.27 -7.63
CA ARG A 161 1.39 0.43 -7.77
C ARG A 161 1.23 1.89 -7.40
N VAL A 162 0.18 2.54 -7.87
CA VAL A 162 -0.17 3.93 -7.48
C VAL A 162 -0.45 3.99 -5.98
N ALA A 163 -1.24 3.05 -5.45
CA ALA A 163 -1.49 2.99 -4.01
C ALA A 163 -0.18 2.84 -3.21
N ARG A 164 0.69 1.92 -3.58
CA ARG A 164 2.00 1.74 -2.93
C ARG A 164 2.89 2.98 -3.04
N GLN A 165 2.90 3.64 -4.21
CA GLN A 165 3.66 4.86 -4.42
C GLN A 165 3.23 5.97 -3.45
N LEU A 166 1.92 6.11 -3.20
CA LEU A 166 1.36 7.19 -2.39
C LEU A 166 1.36 6.95 -0.88
N ILE A 167 1.17 5.69 -0.45
CA ILE A 167 1.00 5.30 0.96
C ILE A 167 1.87 4.14 1.43
N GLY A 168 2.80 3.67 0.61
CA GLY A 168 3.80 2.70 1.04
C GLY A 168 4.65 3.24 2.21
N ALA A 169 5.15 2.35 3.06
CA ALA A 169 5.97 2.72 4.22
C ALA A 169 7.22 3.55 3.82
N ASP A 170 7.74 3.28 2.62
CA ASP A 170 8.92 3.92 2.05
C ASP A 170 8.55 5.04 1.05
N SER A 171 7.29 5.49 1.04
CA SER A 171 6.86 6.61 0.20
C SER A 171 7.46 7.91 0.72
N ASP A 172 8.14 8.64 -0.17
CA ASP A 172 8.64 9.99 0.07
C ASP A 172 7.78 11.07 -0.59
N ILE A 173 6.58 10.70 -1.08
CA ILE A 173 5.68 11.62 -1.76
C ILE A 173 5.12 12.64 -0.77
N GLU A 174 5.56 13.88 -0.97
CA GLU A 174 5.10 15.05 -0.25
C GLU A 174 3.58 15.26 -0.45
N LYS A 175 2.91 15.65 0.63
CA LYS A 175 1.50 16.00 0.66
C LYS A 175 1.39 17.39 1.25
N GLU A 176 0.67 18.26 0.56
CA GLU A 176 0.55 19.67 0.94
C GLU A 176 -0.85 19.98 1.46
N TYR A 177 -0.90 20.73 2.56
CA TYR A 177 -2.11 21.07 3.26
C TYR A 177 -2.15 22.55 3.58
N LEU A 178 -3.34 23.14 3.41
CA LEU A 178 -3.69 24.44 3.95
C LEU A 178 -4.52 24.21 5.22
N VAL A 179 -4.07 24.80 6.32
CA VAL A 179 -4.56 24.50 7.67
C VAL A 179 -4.96 25.81 8.34
N ARG A 180 -6.26 26.05 8.48
CA ARG A 180 -6.77 27.16 9.27
C ARG A 180 -6.70 26.83 10.74
N VAL A 181 -6.21 27.78 11.53
CA VAL A 181 -5.96 27.62 12.95
C VAL A 181 -6.50 28.79 13.76
N GLU A 182 -6.85 28.51 15.00
CA GLU A 182 -7.07 29.51 16.04
C GLU A 182 -6.12 29.27 17.20
N GLY A 183 -5.91 30.30 18.02
CA GLY A 183 -5.00 30.28 19.16
C GLY A 183 -3.78 31.15 18.92
N ARG A 184 -2.81 31.05 19.83
CA ARG A 184 -1.57 31.81 19.77
C ARG A 184 -0.41 30.84 19.67
N LEU A 185 0.37 30.97 18.60
CA LEU A 185 1.62 30.23 18.46
C LEU A 185 2.68 30.90 19.33
N ASP A 186 3.39 30.11 20.12
CA ASP A 186 4.56 30.54 20.87
C ASP A 186 5.76 30.79 19.94
N ASP A 187 6.75 31.55 20.40
CA ASP A 187 7.91 31.94 19.58
C ASP A 187 8.68 30.73 19.00
N LYS A 188 8.57 29.56 19.65
CA LYS A 188 9.20 28.30 19.21
C LYS A 188 8.25 27.35 18.49
N GLY A 189 6.95 27.62 18.48
CA GLY A 189 5.95 26.68 17.98
C GLY A 189 6.11 26.37 16.50
N LEU A 190 6.44 27.37 15.68
CA LEU A 190 6.69 27.14 14.26
C LEU A 190 7.91 26.25 14.04
N ALA A 191 8.96 26.42 14.84
CA ALA A 191 10.15 25.56 14.78
C ALA A 191 9.81 24.11 15.19
N LEU A 192 9.01 23.93 16.26
CA LEU A 192 8.52 22.63 16.70
C LEU A 192 7.67 21.94 15.63
N LEU A 193 6.76 22.68 14.98
CA LEU A 193 5.96 22.16 13.87
C LEU A 193 6.81 21.67 12.70
N ASN A 194 7.97 22.29 12.45
CA ASN A 194 8.91 21.83 11.43
C ASN A 194 9.72 20.61 11.89
N HIS A 195 10.12 20.55 13.17
CA HIS A 195 10.88 19.42 13.70
C HIS A 195 10.88 19.37 15.24
N GLY A 196 10.91 18.16 15.81
CA GLY A 196 11.10 17.93 17.26
C GLY A 196 9.85 17.45 18.01
N LEU A 197 8.71 17.36 17.34
CA LEU A 197 7.49 16.77 17.90
C LEU A 197 7.50 15.24 17.81
N SER A 198 6.81 14.61 18.76
CA SER A 198 6.57 13.16 18.81
C SER A 198 5.08 12.89 19.00
N LEU A 199 4.57 11.82 18.39
CA LEU A 199 3.22 11.32 18.59
C LEU A 199 3.29 9.83 18.93
N ASP A 200 2.56 9.43 19.98
CA ASP A 200 2.53 8.04 20.46
C ASP A 200 3.96 7.51 20.75
N ASP A 201 4.74 8.32 21.46
CA ASP A 201 6.15 8.10 21.81
C ASP A 201 7.10 7.85 20.63
N LYS A 202 6.66 8.22 19.41
CA LYS A 202 7.46 8.11 18.19
C LYS A 202 7.75 9.49 17.62
N PRO A 203 9.03 9.81 17.34
CA PRO A 203 9.37 11.07 16.69
C PRO A 203 8.67 11.16 15.33
N LEU A 204 8.28 12.39 14.98
CA LEU A 204 7.80 12.73 13.65
C LEU A 204 8.98 12.98 12.72
N ARG A 205 8.78 12.71 11.42
CA ARG A 205 9.74 13.13 10.39
C ARG A 205 9.70 14.66 10.28
N PRO A 206 10.80 15.31 9.84
CA PRO A 206 10.79 16.73 9.53
C PRO A 206 9.66 17.10 8.56
N ALA A 207 8.99 18.21 8.86
CA ALA A 207 7.94 18.82 8.04
C ALA A 207 8.41 20.18 7.53
N LYS A 208 7.78 20.69 6.47
CA LYS A 208 7.93 22.09 6.08
C LYS A 208 6.64 22.81 6.46
N VAL A 209 6.72 23.68 7.46
CA VAL A 209 5.57 24.41 7.99
C VAL A 209 5.85 25.91 7.98
N SER A 210 4.96 26.68 7.36
CA SER A 210 5.07 28.13 7.25
C SER A 210 3.71 28.79 7.37
N TRP A 211 3.67 30.04 7.83
CA TRP A 211 2.47 30.87 7.69
C TRP A 211 2.22 31.18 6.21
N GLN A 212 0.97 31.03 5.80
CA GLN A 212 0.48 31.48 4.50
C GLN A 212 -0.16 32.87 4.60
N ASN A 213 -0.79 33.14 5.75
CA ASN A 213 -1.36 34.42 6.17
C ASN A 213 -1.58 34.38 7.71
N GLU A 214 -2.36 35.30 8.28
CA GLU A 214 -2.55 35.43 9.74
C GLU A 214 -3.21 34.23 10.43
N ASP A 215 -4.11 33.52 9.75
CA ASP A 215 -4.91 32.43 10.34
C ASP A 215 -4.70 31.06 9.67
N GLN A 216 -3.78 30.99 8.69
CA GLN A 216 -3.55 29.79 7.90
C GLN A 216 -2.07 29.41 7.82
N LEU A 217 -1.79 28.17 8.19
CA LEU A 217 -0.52 27.50 8.00
C LEU A 217 -0.53 26.65 6.73
N ARG A 218 0.64 26.54 6.11
CA ARG A 218 0.92 25.61 5.03
C ARG A 218 1.81 24.49 5.56
N PHE A 219 1.36 23.26 5.44
CA PHE A 219 2.11 22.06 5.82
C PHE A 219 2.50 21.27 4.58
N ILE A 220 3.77 20.86 4.49
CA ILE A 220 4.21 19.79 3.60
C ILE A 220 4.75 18.64 4.44
N LEU A 221 4.13 17.47 4.29
CA LEU A 221 4.49 16.25 5.01
C LEU A 221 4.83 15.11 4.04
N LYS A 222 5.79 14.27 4.42
CA LYS A 222 6.10 13.00 3.73
C LYS A 222 5.50 11.78 4.44
N GLU A 223 4.99 11.96 5.65
CA GLU A 223 4.28 10.94 6.42
C GLU A 223 2.83 11.36 6.69
N GLY A 224 2.03 10.41 7.18
CA GLY A 224 0.62 10.64 7.47
C GLY A 224 0.11 9.79 8.61
N LYS A 225 0.58 10.05 9.84
CA LYS A 225 0.08 9.40 11.06
C LYS A 225 -1.38 9.83 11.34
N LYS A 226 -2.09 9.06 12.16
CA LYS A 226 -3.50 9.32 12.52
C LYS A 226 -3.65 10.75 13.07
N ARG A 227 -4.44 11.58 12.39
CA ARG A 227 -4.72 12.99 12.72
C ARG A 227 -3.45 13.84 12.93
N GLN A 228 -2.35 13.52 12.26
CA GLN A 228 -1.02 14.09 12.54
C GLN A 228 -1.00 15.62 12.64
N ILE A 229 -1.47 16.34 11.62
CA ILE A 229 -1.46 17.81 11.60
C ILE A 229 -2.24 18.41 12.77
N ARG A 230 -3.42 17.86 13.08
CA ARG A 230 -4.26 18.36 14.18
C ARG A 230 -3.56 18.19 15.52
N ARG A 231 -2.98 17.01 15.75
CA ARG A 231 -2.20 16.71 16.95
C ARG A 231 -0.93 17.55 17.05
N MET A 232 -0.26 17.80 15.94
CA MET A 232 0.90 18.70 15.90
C MET A 232 0.52 20.13 16.30
N CYS A 233 -0.58 20.66 15.76
CA CYS A 233 -1.08 21.99 16.13
C CYS A 233 -1.47 22.06 17.61
N GLU A 234 -2.16 21.06 18.14
CA GLU A 234 -2.57 21.00 19.55
C GLU A 234 -1.37 21.09 20.50
N LEU A 235 -0.25 20.41 20.17
CA LEU A 235 0.97 20.42 20.97
C LEU A 235 1.67 21.80 21.04
N VAL A 236 1.38 22.69 20.09
CA VAL A 236 1.93 24.06 20.05
C VAL A 236 0.86 25.12 20.37
N GLY A 237 -0.25 24.72 21.00
CA GLY A 237 -1.30 25.63 21.44
C GLY A 237 -2.26 26.13 20.35
N LEU A 238 -2.26 25.49 19.18
CA LEU A 238 -3.14 25.83 18.06
C LEU A 238 -4.30 24.83 17.92
N ARG A 239 -5.49 25.34 17.62
CA ARG A 239 -6.68 24.54 17.30
C ARG A 239 -6.96 24.60 15.80
N VAL A 240 -6.96 23.46 15.12
CA VAL A 240 -7.28 23.38 13.68
C VAL A 240 -8.79 23.52 13.46
N THR A 241 -9.19 24.58 12.76
CA THR A 241 -10.59 24.84 12.37
C THR A 241 -10.91 24.42 10.94
N GLY A 242 -9.90 24.30 10.09
CA GLY A 242 -10.05 23.81 8.72
C GLY A 242 -8.79 23.14 8.23
N LEU A 243 -8.94 22.02 7.50
CA LEU A 243 -7.80 21.28 6.95
C LEU A 243 -8.15 20.84 5.53
N LYS A 244 -7.37 21.33 4.56
CA LYS A 244 -7.55 21.05 3.13
C LYS A 244 -6.26 20.52 2.53
N ARG A 245 -6.25 19.28 2.02
CA ARG A 245 -5.13 18.78 1.21
C ARG A 245 -5.23 19.34 -0.20
N VAL A 246 -4.21 20.07 -0.65
CA VAL A 246 -4.21 20.77 -1.95
C VAL A 246 -3.28 20.14 -2.97
N ARG A 247 -2.35 19.26 -2.55
CA ARG A 247 -1.41 18.59 -3.44
C ARG A 247 -0.98 17.23 -2.89
N ILE A 248 -0.74 16.28 -3.78
CA ILE A 248 -0.03 15.02 -3.50
C ILE A 248 1.03 14.87 -4.60
N GLY A 249 2.30 14.88 -4.21
CA GLY A 249 3.39 14.83 -5.19
C GLY A 249 3.32 16.02 -6.13
N ARG A 250 3.26 15.78 -7.45
CA ARG A 250 3.08 16.83 -8.46
C ARG A 250 1.61 17.08 -8.80
N VAL A 251 0.69 16.22 -8.36
CA VAL A 251 -0.73 16.34 -8.64
C VAL A 251 -1.36 17.37 -7.70
N MET A 252 -1.85 18.45 -8.29
CA MET A 252 -2.57 19.54 -7.61
C MET A 252 -4.06 19.25 -7.58
N LEU A 253 -4.74 19.70 -6.52
CA LEU A 253 -6.19 19.77 -6.48
C LEU A 253 -6.70 20.71 -7.58
N GLY A 254 -6.01 21.84 -7.77
CA GLY A 254 -6.34 22.85 -8.77
C GLY A 254 -7.80 23.28 -8.71
N ASP A 255 -8.41 23.27 -9.87
CA ASP A 255 -9.73 23.81 -10.18
C ASP A 255 -10.85 22.79 -9.89
N LEU A 256 -10.50 21.58 -9.45
CA LEU A 256 -11.46 20.50 -9.21
C LEU A 256 -12.50 20.97 -8.17
N PRO A 257 -13.80 21.09 -8.55
CA PRO A 257 -14.81 21.62 -7.64
C PRO A 257 -15.08 20.70 -6.45
N LEU A 258 -15.51 21.27 -5.33
CA LEU A 258 -15.83 20.51 -4.12
C LEU A 258 -16.92 19.47 -4.41
N GLY A 259 -16.70 18.22 -3.97
CA GLY A 259 -17.62 17.10 -4.20
C GLY A 259 -17.50 16.47 -5.59
N GLN A 260 -16.78 17.09 -6.53
CA GLN A 260 -16.57 16.54 -7.86
C GLN A 260 -15.30 15.70 -7.93
N TRP A 261 -15.18 14.95 -9.03
CA TRP A 261 -14.07 14.07 -9.31
C TRP A 261 -13.65 14.11 -10.79
N ARG A 262 -12.43 13.66 -11.08
CA ARG A 262 -11.93 13.47 -12.45
C ARG A 262 -10.95 12.31 -12.51
N PHE A 263 -10.70 11.78 -13.70
CA PHE A 263 -9.59 10.86 -13.90
C PHE A 263 -8.24 11.58 -13.72
N LEU A 264 -7.24 10.84 -13.23
CA LEU A 264 -5.84 11.24 -13.35
C LEU A 264 -5.48 11.22 -14.83
N ARG A 265 -4.94 12.32 -15.36
CA ARG A 265 -4.65 12.42 -16.79
C ARG A 265 -3.37 11.65 -17.14
N PRO A 266 -3.20 11.20 -18.40
CA PRO A 266 -2.00 10.48 -18.84
C PRO A 266 -0.68 11.25 -18.68
N ASP A 267 -0.74 12.59 -18.71
CA ASP A 267 0.39 13.49 -18.52
C ASP A 267 0.67 13.85 -17.05
N GLU A 268 -0.21 13.43 -16.14
CA GLU A 268 -0.05 13.62 -14.71
C GLU A 268 0.62 12.41 -14.05
N GLY A 269 1.50 12.70 -13.09
CA GLY A 269 2.11 11.71 -12.21
C GLY A 269 2.33 12.29 -10.84
N PHE A 270 2.38 11.43 -9.82
CA PHE A 270 2.65 11.85 -8.44
C PHE A 270 4.14 12.13 -8.22
#